data_AF-A0A2V5ISL6-F1
#
_entry.id   AF-A0A2V5ISL6-F1
#
_cell.length_a   1.000
_cell.length_b   1.000
_cell.length_c   1.000
_cell.angle_alpha   90.00
_cell.angle_beta   90.00
_cell.angle_gamma   90.00
#
_symmetry.space_group_name_H-M   'P 1'
#
loop_
_entity.id
_entity.type
_entity.pdbx_description
1 polymer ?
#
loop_
_entity_poly.entity_id
_entity_poly.type
_entity_poly.pdbx_seq_one_letter_code
_entity_poly.pdbx_strand_id
1 'polypeptide(L)'
;MSYRRLLSGEFSDDKSPDPASGHHTNNQTTFIAHVLLHPRTKVTILLMILILSLLNLPMSIIQLDTRSCASNHSTEDTVPTTFTQDKEFQSLDRSFDHLWAELSMNKTTAGLIYTAEKGNRKEQGGISMFHQLHCLMMMRQALQAASEGEAIGKDWHDDGHWPHCMDYLVKTILCFADGSIEKPVQGEEGILFIDGSNVVRQCRPVQPLYDLYREKAV
;
A
#
# COMPACT_ATOMS: atom_id res chain seq x y z
N MET A 1 0.14 -15.82 5.04
CA MET A 1 -0.40 -14.55 4.49
C MET A 1 0.64 -14.01 3.53
N SER A 2 0.37 -13.89 2.23
CA SER A 2 1.39 -13.49 1.23
C SER A 2 1.51 -11.97 1.16
N TYR A 3 2.72 -11.41 1.06
CA TYR A 3 2.97 -9.97 0.82
C TYR A 3 2.17 -9.44 -0.38
N ARG A 4 1.88 -10.33 -1.34
CA ARG A 4 1.01 -10.03 -2.48
C ARG A 4 -0.37 -9.53 -2.04
N ARG A 5 -0.99 -10.13 -1.01
CA ARG A 5 -2.28 -9.69 -0.47
C ARG A 5 -2.23 -8.27 0.11
N LEU A 6 -1.14 -7.92 0.80
CA LEU A 6 -0.97 -6.60 1.42
C LEU A 6 -0.85 -5.50 0.36
N LEU A 7 -0.26 -5.79 -0.80
CA LEU A 7 -0.05 -4.84 -1.88
C LEU A 7 -1.13 -4.90 -2.98
N SER A 8 -1.86 -6.02 -3.14
CA SER A 8 -2.92 -6.18 -4.15
C SER A 8 -4.30 -5.69 -3.68
N GLY A 9 -4.49 -5.46 -2.38
CA GLY A 9 -5.79 -5.04 -1.84
C GLY A 9 -6.87 -6.12 -1.90
N GLU A 10 -6.52 -7.39 -2.16
CA GLU A 10 -7.47 -8.51 -2.15
C GLU A 10 -7.92 -8.82 -0.71
N PHE A 11 -8.92 -8.09 -0.25
CA PHE A 11 -9.64 -8.40 0.98
C PHE A 11 -10.45 -9.68 0.76
N SER A 12 -10.36 -10.64 1.68
CA SER A 12 -11.21 -11.83 1.65
C SER A 12 -12.59 -11.45 2.15
N ASP A 13 -13.54 -11.25 1.24
CA ASP A 13 -14.96 -11.14 1.56
C ASP A 13 -15.47 -12.53 2.02
N ASP A 14 -15.40 -12.82 3.31
CA ASP A 14 -16.10 -13.98 3.86
C ASP A 14 -17.54 -13.57 4.20
N LYS A 15 -18.43 -13.70 3.21
CA LYS A 15 -19.86 -13.41 3.34
C LYS A 15 -20.60 -14.73 3.59
N SER A 16 -21.24 -14.83 4.76
CA SER A 16 -22.13 -15.94 5.14
C SER A 16 -23.31 -16.09 4.15
N PRO A 17 -23.72 -17.30 3.75
CA PRO A 17 -24.76 -17.49 2.74
C PRO A 17 -26.17 -17.59 3.36
N ASP A 18 -27.12 -16.84 2.81
CA ASP A 18 -28.57 -17.03 3.00
C ASP A 18 -29.17 -17.91 1.87
N PRO A 19 -30.31 -18.59 2.13
CA PRO A 19 -30.71 -19.78 1.40
C PRO A 19 -31.47 -19.53 0.09
N ALA A 20 -31.36 -20.53 -0.78
CA ALA A 20 -31.84 -20.57 -2.15
C ALA A 20 -33.38 -20.51 -2.30
N SER A 21 -33.85 -19.74 -3.28
CA SER A 21 -35.19 -19.86 -3.86
C SER A 21 -35.14 -20.66 -5.16
N GLY A 22 -35.75 -21.85 -5.17
CA GLY A 22 -35.84 -22.73 -6.33
C GLY A 22 -36.85 -22.23 -7.36
N HIS A 23 -36.41 -22.17 -8.62
CA HIS A 23 -37.22 -21.77 -9.78
C HIS A 23 -37.85 -23.00 -10.44
N HIS A 24 -39.17 -22.96 -10.65
CA HIS A 24 -39.94 -23.93 -11.45
C HIS A 24 -39.45 -23.92 -12.91
N THR A 25 -39.20 -25.09 -13.49
CA THR A 25 -39.05 -25.28 -14.94
C THR A 25 -40.05 -26.33 -15.42
N ASN A 26 -40.87 -26.01 -16.41
CA ASN A 26 -41.25 -27.00 -17.42
C ASN A 26 -41.83 -26.33 -18.68
N ASN A 27 -41.57 -26.95 -19.84
CA ASN A 27 -42.15 -26.79 -21.18
C ASN A 27 -41.24 -26.24 -22.31
N GLN A 28 -39.98 -25.85 -22.08
CA GLN A 28 -39.04 -25.52 -23.18
C GLN A 28 -38.08 -26.66 -23.58
N THR A 29 -37.95 -27.69 -22.74
CA THR A 29 -36.93 -28.74 -22.85
C THR A 29 -37.10 -29.66 -24.07
N THR A 30 -38.31 -29.83 -24.57
CA THR A 30 -38.60 -30.75 -25.69
C THR A 30 -38.34 -30.15 -27.08
N PHE A 31 -38.39 -28.82 -27.23
CA PHE A 31 -38.11 -28.17 -28.52
C PHE A 31 -36.59 -27.98 -28.76
N ILE A 32 -35.84 -27.67 -27.71
CA ILE A 32 -34.38 -27.45 -27.75
C ILE A 32 -33.64 -28.76 -28.08
N ALA A 33 -34.10 -29.89 -27.55
CA ALA A 33 -33.49 -31.20 -27.78
C ALA A 33 -33.47 -31.58 -29.28
N HIS A 34 -34.55 -31.32 -30.03
CA HIS A 34 -34.63 -31.65 -31.45
C HIS A 34 -33.73 -30.77 -32.34
N VAL A 35 -33.53 -29.51 -31.98
CA VAL A 35 -32.67 -28.58 -32.74
C VAL A 35 -31.18 -28.89 -32.52
N LEU A 36 -30.77 -29.30 -31.32
CA LEU A 36 -29.36 -29.61 -30.98
C LEU A 36 -28.89 -30.98 -31.50
N LEU A 37 -29.80 -31.89 -31.86
CA LEU A 37 -29.48 -33.22 -32.37
C LEU A 37 -29.29 -33.26 -33.90
N HIS A 38 -29.61 -32.18 -34.62
CA HIS A 38 -29.47 -32.12 -36.07
C HIS A 38 -27.98 -32.02 -36.48
N PRO A 39 -27.48 -32.83 -37.43
CA PRO A 39 -26.06 -32.84 -37.79
C PRO A 39 -25.52 -31.48 -38.25
N ARG A 40 -26.38 -30.69 -38.91
CA ARG A 40 -26.06 -29.32 -39.36
C ARG A 40 -25.84 -28.34 -38.20
N THR A 41 -26.60 -28.43 -37.11
CA THR A 41 -26.47 -27.53 -35.96
C THR A 41 -25.24 -27.84 -35.11
N LYS A 42 -24.87 -29.12 -35.00
CA LYS A 42 -23.61 -29.54 -34.33
C LYS A 42 -22.38 -29.01 -35.07
N VAL A 43 -22.37 -29.08 -36.40
CA VAL A 43 -21.26 -28.56 -37.22
C VAL A 43 -21.14 -27.04 -37.08
N THR A 44 -22.26 -26.30 -37.09
CA THR A 44 -22.22 -24.84 -36.90
C THR A 44 -21.75 -24.44 -35.51
N ILE A 45 -22.13 -25.19 -34.46
CA ILE A 45 -21.67 -24.92 -33.08
C ILE A 45 -20.16 -25.20 -32.96
N LEU A 46 -19.67 -26.31 -33.51
CA LEU A 46 -18.23 -26.62 -33.51
C LEU A 46 -17.40 -25.58 -34.27
N LEU A 47 -17.89 -25.10 -35.42
CA LEU A 47 -17.23 -24.03 -36.17
C LEU A 47 -17.22 -22.71 -35.40
N MET A 48 -18.31 -22.35 -34.71
CA MET A 48 -18.35 -21.14 -33.88
C MET A 48 -17.38 -21.22 -32.69
N ILE A 49 -17.30 -22.37 -32.01
CA ILE A 49 -16.36 -22.59 -30.90
C ILE A 49 -14.91 -22.52 -31.41
N LEU A 50 -14.61 -23.13 -32.56
CA LEU A 50 -13.28 -23.07 -33.18
C LEU A 50 -12.90 -21.62 -33.53
N ILE A 51 -13.81 -20.87 -34.16
CA ILE A 51 -13.59 -19.46 -34.53
C ILE A 51 -13.40 -18.58 -33.29
N LEU A 52 -14.23 -18.75 -32.25
CA LEU A 52 -14.09 -18.05 -30.97
C LEU A 52 -12.76 -18.40 -30.27
N SER A 53 -12.31 -19.66 -30.34
CA SER A 53 -11.03 -20.07 -29.76
C SER A 53 -9.86 -19.44 -30.52
N LEU A 54 -9.91 -19.41 -31.85
CA LEU A 54 -8.89 -18.80 -32.72
C LEU A 54 -8.85 -17.27 -32.62
N LEU A 55 -9.99 -16.61 -32.40
CA LEU A 55 -10.07 -15.16 -32.17
C LEU A 55 -9.54 -14.73 -30.79
N ASN A 56 -9.53 -15.63 -29.80
CA ASN A 56 -8.98 -15.38 -28.46
C ASN A 56 -7.51 -15.80 -28.30
N LEU A 57 -6.96 -16.56 -29.24
CA LEU A 57 -5.55 -16.98 -29.23
C LEU A 57 -4.49 -15.87 -29.46
N PRO A 58 -4.76 -14.67 -30.03
CA PRO A 58 -3.73 -13.64 -30.17
C PRO A 58 -3.57 -12.72 -28.95
N MET A 59 -4.41 -12.78 -27.92
CA MET A 59 -4.24 -11.94 -26.71
C MET A 59 -3.34 -12.54 -25.63
N SER A 60 -3.12 -13.86 -25.64
CA SER A 60 -2.26 -14.52 -24.64
C SER A 60 -0.80 -14.68 -25.07
N ILE A 61 -0.48 -14.49 -26.35
CA ILE A 61 0.89 -14.70 -26.89
C ILE A 61 1.65 -13.36 -27.08
N ILE A 62 0.98 -12.21 -27.05
CA ILE A 62 1.62 -10.89 -27.20
C ILE A 62 2.18 -10.32 -25.86
N GLN A 63 2.00 -11.03 -24.73
CA GLN A 63 2.62 -10.66 -23.44
C GLN A 63 3.86 -11.48 -23.08
N LEU A 64 4.50 -12.15 -24.04
CA LEU A 64 5.81 -12.74 -23.82
C LEU A 64 6.91 -11.76 -24.24
N ASP A 65 7.56 -11.21 -23.22
CA ASP A 65 8.89 -10.58 -23.24
C ASP A 65 8.98 -9.06 -23.47
N THR A 66 8.37 -8.30 -22.56
CA THR A 66 8.92 -7.01 -22.10
C THR A 66 9.16 -7.02 -20.59
N ARG A 67 9.55 -8.17 -20.02
CA ARG A 67 10.33 -8.18 -18.77
C ARG A 67 11.80 -7.98 -19.12
N SER A 68 12.09 -6.85 -19.76
CA SER A 68 13.41 -6.26 -19.61
C SER A 68 13.57 -5.93 -18.13
N CYS A 69 14.34 -6.75 -17.41
CA CYS A 69 14.78 -6.43 -16.05
C CYS A 69 15.72 -5.22 -15.99
N ALA A 70 15.95 -4.50 -17.10
CA ALA A 70 16.43 -3.15 -17.03
C ALA A 70 15.24 -2.22 -16.82
N SER A 71 14.85 -2.08 -15.55
CA SER A 71 14.28 -0.80 -15.12
C SER A 71 15.29 0.25 -15.55
N ASN A 72 14.95 1.02 -16.59
CA ASN A 72 15.49 2.37 -16.73
C ASN A 72 14.91 3.16 -15.56
N HIS A 73 15.37 2.83 -14.34
CA HIS A 73 15.28 3.73 -13.23
C HIS A 73 15.97 4.98 -13.77
N SER A 74 15.20 6.06 -13.95
CA SER A 74 15.79 7.36 -13.75
C SER A 74 16.64 7.21 -12.50
N THR A 75 17.93 7.51 -12.57
CA THR A 75 18.72 7.75 -11.37
C THR A 75 18.02 8.92 -10.70
N GLU A 76 17.00 8.59 -9.91
CA GLU A 76 16.37 9.49 -9.00
C GLU A 76 17.51 9.97 -8.14
N ASP A 77 17.76 11.27 -8.12
CA ASP A 77 18.93 11.83 -7.46
C ASP A 77 18.91 11.36 -6.01
N THR A 78 19.68 10.32 -5.69
CA THR A 78 19.81 9.81 -4.33
C THR A 78 21.09 10.36 -3.74
N VAL A 79 21.04 10.72 -2.46
CA VAL A 79 22.18 11.15 -1.68
C VAL A 79 22.60 10.04 -0.72
N PRO A 80 23.90 9.72 -0.65
CA PRO A 80 24.40 8.76 0.34
C PRO A 80 24.19 9.33 1.74
N THR A 81 23.47 8.59 2.58
CA THR A 81 23.15 9.01 3.95
C THR A 81 23.55 7.89 4.91
N THR A 82 24.40 8.21 5.89
CA THR A 82 24.72 7.26 6.96
C THR A 82 23.67 7.38 8.05
N PHE A 83 23.00 6.27 8.37
CA PHE A 83 22.06 6.26 9.48
C PHE A 83 22.80 6.28 10.82
N THR A 84 22.34 7.14 11.72
CA THR A 84 22.81 7.28 13.08
C THR A 84 21.64 7.20 14.05
N GLN A 85 21.89 6.69 15.25
CA GLN A 85 20.89 6.74 16.30
C GLN A 85 20.67 8.19 16.77
N ASP A 86 19.41 8.53 16.98
CA ASP A 86 19.00 9.73 17.71
C ASP A 86 18.11 9.30 18.88
N LYS A 87 18.59 9.51 20.10
CA LYS A 87 17.90 9.08 21.33
C LYS A 87 16.66 9.92 21.63
N GLU A 88 16.58 11.13 21.11
CA GLU A 88 15.42 12.01 21.33
C GLU A 88 14.22 11.50 20.52
N PHE A 89 14.46 11.03 19.28
CA PHE A 89 13.47 10.31 18.47
C PHE A 89 13.17 8.87 18.95
N GLN A 90 13.84 8.39 20.00
CA GLN A 90 13.53 7.09 20.63
C GLN A 90 12.69 7.24 21.91
N SER A 91 12.38 8.48 22.32
CA SER A 91 11.74 8.76 23.60
C SER A 91 10.22 8.91 23.49
N LEU A 92 9.50 8.37 24.48
CA LEU A 92 8.07 8.65 24.72
C LEU A 92 7.86 9.87 25.63
N ASP A 93 8.94 10.47 26.17
CA ASP A 93 8.82 11.65 27.04
C ASP A 93 8.20 12.82 26.28
N ARG A 94 7.17 13.43 26.88
CA ARG A 94 6.40 14.55 26.32
C ARG A 94 7.26 15.78 26.05
N SER A 95 8.41 15.92 26.72
CA SER A 95 9.38 17.00 26.47
C SER A 95 9.91 17.02 25.04
N PHE A 96 9.93 15.86 24.35
CA PHE A 96 10.36 15.74 22.95
C PHE A 96 9.23 15.86 21.92
N ASP A 97 7.99 16.15 22.34
CA ASP A 97 6.84 16.24 21.42
C ASP A 97 7.04 17.29 20.30
N HIS A 98 7.85 18.32 20.55
CA HIS A 98 8.15 19.36 19.58
C HIS A 98 8.89 18.82 18.34
N LEU A 99 9.85 17.90 18.52
CA LEU A 99 10.60 17.28 17.42
C LEU A 99 9.68 16.56 16.43
N TRP A 100 8.65 15.89 16.94
CA TRP A 100 7.68 15.14 16.15
C TRP A 100 6.65 16.05 15.45
N ALA A 101 6.26 17.14 16.09
CA ALA A 101 5.35 18.13 15.52
C ALA A 101 6.01 18.88 14.34
N GLU A 102 7.29 19.17 14.45
CA GLU A 102 8.07 19.81 13.39
C GLU A 102 8.29 18.87 12.19
N LEU A 103 8.66 17.61 12.45
CA LEU A 103 8.91 16.61 11.42
C LEU A 103 7.69 16.33 10.53
N SER A 104 6.48 16.42 11.11
CA SER A 104 5.21 16.23 10.39
C SER A 104 4.62 17.51 9.78
N MET A 105 5.32 18.65 9.89
CA MET A 105 4.88 19.97 9.41
C MET A 105 3.49 20.40 9.92
N ASN A 106 3.27 20.25 11.24
CA ASN A 106 2.04 20.53 11.99
C ASN A 106 1.02 19.37 12.03
N LYS A 107 0.39 19.17 13.20
CA LYS A 107 -0.50 18.04 13.51
C LYS A 107 -1.74 17.96 12.61
N THR A 108 -2.19 19.08 12.06
CA THR A 108 -3.53 19.19 11.45
C THR A 108 -3.57 18.94 9.95
N THR A 109 -2.49 19.15 9.21
CA THR A 109 -2.50 19.06 7.75
C THR A 109 -1.86 17.79 7.22
N ALA A 110 -1.00 17.11 7.98
CA ALA A 110 -0.36 15.84 7.58
C ALA A 110 0.24 15.86 6.16
N GLY A 111 0.76 17.00 5.71
CA GLY A 111 1.31 17.17 4.36
C GLY A 111 0.29 17.44 3.24
N LEU A 112 -0.93 17.87 3.58
CA LEU A 112 -1.94 18.29 2.60
C LEU A 112 -1.49 19.55 1.85
N ILE A 113 -1.62 19.50 0.53
CA ILE A 113 -1.31 20.57 -0.41
C ILE A 113 -2.46 20.76 -1.42
N TYR A 114 -2.54 21.94 -2.02
CA TYR A 114 -3.34 22.16 -3.23
C TYR A 114 -2.61 21.60 -4.46
N THR A 115 -3.25 20.69 -5.19
CA THR A 115 -2.68 20.03 -6.38
C THR A 115 -3.10 20.71 -7.68
N ALA A 116 -4.28 21.33 -7.71
CA ALA A 116 -4.76 22.11 -8.84
C ALA A 116 -5.77 23.18 -8.38
N GLU A 117 -5.81 24.28 -9.11
CA GLU A 117 -6.86 25.29 -8.98
C GLU A 117 -7.65 25.36 -10.29
N LYS A 118 -8.94 25.01 -10.25
CA LYS A 118 -9.84 25.03 -11.41
C LYS A 118 -11.04 25.93 -11.11
N GLY A 119 -10.90 27.21 -11.41
CA GLY A 119 -11.88 28.24 -11.05
C GLY A 119 -12.00 28.36 -9.53
N ASN A 120 -13.20 28.17 -8.98
CA ASN A 120 -13.44 28.22 -7.52
C ASN A 120 -13.17 26.88 -6.80
N ARG A 121 -12.75 25.82 -7.51
CA ARG A 121 -12.43 24.53 -6.91
C ARG A 121 -10.93 24.40 -6.72
N LYS A 122 -10.51 24.12 -5.49
CA LYS A 122 -9.14 23.71 -5.18
C LYS A 122 -9.12 22.20 -4.95
N GLU A 123 -8.36 21.49 -5.76
CA GLU A 123 -8.10 20.06 -5.55
C GLU A 123 -6.99 19.93 -4.51
N GLN A 124 -7.16 18.99 -3.58
CA GLN A 124 -6.18 18.71 -2.53
C GLN A 124 -5.55 17.34 -2.75
N GLY A 125 -4.29 17.20 -2.33
CA GLY A 125 -3.57 15.95 -2.25
C GLY A 125 -2.62 15.94 -1.07
N GLY A 126 -2.06 14.79 -0.74
CA GLY A 126 -1.07 14.65 0.33
C GLY A 126 0.30 14.29 -0.23
N ILE A 127 1.36 14.89 0.31
CA ILE A 127 2.72 14.42 0.06
C ILE A 127 2.96 13.17 0.92
N SER A 128 3.18 12.02 0.28
CA SER A 128 3.29 10.72 0.97
C SER A 128 4.37 10.69 2.07
N MET A 129 5.47 11.42 1.92
CA MET A 129 6.52 11.50 2.96
C MET A 129 5.95 12.05 4.27
N PHE A 130 5.20 13.16 4.23
CA PHE A 130 4.61 13.77 5.42
C PHE A 130 3.50 12.92 6.02
N HIS A 131 2.72 12.18 5.20
CA HIS A 131 1.74 11.24 5.72
C HIS A 131 2.41 10.08 6.48
N GLN A 132 3.54 9.55 6.00
CA GLN A 132 4.32 8.54 6.73
C GLN A 132 4.82 9.07 8.09
N LEU A 133 5.35 10.30 8.11
CA LEU A 133 5.84 10.95 9.34
C LEU A 133 4.70 11.23 10.32
N HIS A 134 3.54 11.67 9.82
CA HIS A 134 2.32 11.82 10.61
C HIS A 134 1.88 10.48 11.22
N CYS A 135 1.82 9.41 10.43
CA CYS A 135 1.48 8.08 10.93
C CYS A 135 2.43 7.60 12.04
N LEU A 136 3.74 7.82 11.88
CA LEU A 136 4.72 7.47 12.91
C LEU A 136 4.53 8.30 14.20
N MET A 137 4.22 9.59 14.07
CA MET A 137 3.87 10.44 15.23
C MET A 137 2.60 9.95 15.93
N MET A 138 1.55 9.57 15.20
CA MET A 138 0.30 9.06 15.79
C MET A 138 0.53 7.73 16.53
N MET A 139 1.38 6.85 15.99
CA MET A 139 1.82 5.64 16.68
C MET A 139 2.54 5.96 18.00
N ARG A 140 3.45 6.94 17.99
CA ARG A 140 4.11 7.40 19.22
C ARG A 140 3.10 7.94 20.24
N GLN A 141 2.12 8.73 19.82
CA GLN A 141 1.09 9.28 20.71
C GLN A 141 0.23 8.17 21.34
N ALA A 142 -0.11 7.12 20.58
CA ALA A 142 -0.81 5.96 21.13
C ALA A 142 0.03 5.24 22.20
N LEU A 143 1.35 5.08 21.98
CA LEU A 143 2.26 4.51 22.98
C LEU A 143 2.37 5.39 24.22
N GLN A 144 2.39 6.72 24.07
CA GLN A 144 2.38 7.65 25.20
C GLN A 144 1.11 7.49 26.03
N ALA A 145 -0.06 7.54 25.40
CA ALA A 145 -1.35 7.35 26.05
C ALA A 145 -1.42 6.02 26.81
N ALA A 146 -0.99 4.92 26.16
CA ALA A 146 -0.93 3.61 26.80
C ALA A 146 0.02 3.59 28.01
N SER A 147 1.19 4.23 27.92
CA SER A 147 2.15 4.33 29.03
C SER A 147 1.63 5.15 30.22
N GLU A 148 0.69 6.07 29.96
CA GLU A 148 0.00 6.90 30.94
C GLU A 148 -1.26 6.20 31.52
N GLY A 149 -1.54 4.97 31.09
CA GLY A 149 -2.64 4.14 31.59
C GLY A 149 -3.96 4.28 30.81
N GLU A 150 -3.95 4.95 29.66
CA GLU A 150 -5.14 5.08 28.81
C GLU A 150 -5.38 3.80 28.00
N ALA A 151 -6.65 3.46 27.81
CA ALA A 151 -7.05 2.36 26.95
C ALA A 151 -7.11 2.84 25.49
N ILE A 152 -6.13 2.43 24.67
CA ILE A 152 -6.02 2.84 23.25
C ILE A 152 -6.77 1.92 22.27
N GLY A 153 -7.50 0.93 22.77
CA GLY A 153 -8.20 -0.05 21.95
C GLY A 153 -7.33 -1.19 21.43
N LYS A 154 -7.90 -2.00 20.53
CA LYS A 154 -7.25 -3.18 19.92
C LYS A 154 -7.25 -3.16 18.41
N ASP A 155 -8.18 -2.44 17.78
CA ASP A 155 -8.30 -2.41 16.32
C ASP A 155 -8.99 -1.14 15.78
N TRP A 156 -9.26 -1.14 14.47
CA TRP A 156 -9.81 -0.01 13.71
C TRP A 156 -11.20 0.45 14.16
N HIS A 157 -11.93 -0.33 14.96
CA HIS A 157 -13.19 0.11 15.57
C HIS A 157 -12.97 1.01 16.78
N ASP A 158 -11.87 0.81 17.51
CA ASP A 158 -11.59 1.51 18.77
C ASP A 158 -10.84 2.82 18.55
N ASP A 159 -9.96 2.87 17.54
CA ASP A 159 -9.23 4.07 17.16
C ASP A 159 -9.09 4.18 15.64
N GLY A 160 -9.35 5.37 15.12
CA GLY A 160 -9.29 5.64 13.70
C GLY A 160 -7.89 5.88 13.16
N HIS A 161 -6.86 6.03 13.99
CA HIS A 161 -5.50 6.42 13.61
C HIS A 161 -4.51 5.27 13.70
N TRP A 162 -4.06 4.90 14.90
CA TRP A 162 -2.93 3.97 15.05
C TRP A 162 -3.13 2.64 14.29
N PRO A 163 -4.34 2.04 14.19
CA PRO A 163 -4.53 0.81 13.41
C PRO A 163 -4.34 1.01 11.90
N HIS A 164 -4.84 2.10 11.33
CA HIS A 164 -4.62 2.39 9.91
C HIS A 164 -3.17 2.80 9.65
N CYS A 165 -2.55 3.54 10.59
CA CYS A 165 -1.16 3.94 10.50
C CYS A 165 -0.25 2.71 10.44
N MET A 166 -0.54 1.68 11.25
CA MET A 166 0.16 0.38 11.18
C MET A 166 0.04 -0.25 9.78
N ASP A 167 -1.17 -0.37 9.25
CA ASP A 167 -1.41 -0.92 7.91
C ASP A 167 -0.68 -0.12 6.82
N TYR A 168 -0.80 1.20 6.84
CA TYR A 168 -0.16 2.10 5.89
C TYR A 168 1.37 2.00 5.92
N LEU A 169 1.98 1.97 7.11
CA LEU A 169 3.43 1.87 7.26
C LEU A 169 3.96 0.51 6.80
N VAL A 170 3.25 -0.60 7.09
CA VAL A 170 3.63 -1.93 6.57
C VAL A 170 3.61 -1.96 5.05
N LYS A 171 2.55 -1.44 4.42
CA LYS A 171 2.45 -1.36 2.96
C LYS A 171 3.54 -0.49 2.37
N THR A 172 3.82 0.64 2.99
CA THR A 172 4.89 1.56 2.59
C THR A 172 6.28 0.91 2.67
N ILE A 173 6.62 0.25 3.77
CA ILE A 173 7.91 -0.45 3.94
C ILE A 173 8.07 -1.54 2.88
N LEU A 174 7.03 -2.34 2.65
CA LEU A 174 7.05 -3.39 1.63
C LEU A 174 7.10 -2.83 0.20
N CYS A 175 6.54 -1.63 -0.03
CA CYS A 175 6.58 -0.94 -1.32
C CYS A 175 8.01 -0.48 -1.65
N PHE A 176 8.72 0.09 -0.67
CA PHE A 176 10.10 0.52 -0.89
C PHE A 176 11.10 -0.63 -0.88
N ALA A 177 10.83 -1.70 -0.13
CA ALA A 177 11.63 -2.93 -0.09
C ALA A 177 13.15 -2.68 0.01
N ASP A 178 13.56 -1.84 0.97
CA ASP A 178 14.99 -1.50 1.17
C ASP A 178 15.81 -2.78 1.39
N GLY A 179 16.65 -3.11 0.40
CA GLY A 179 17.48 -4.32 0.38
C GLY A 179 18.87 -4.13 0.98
N SER A 180 19.15 -3.01 1.65
CA SER A 180 20.45 -2.76 2.26
C SER A 180 20.71 -3.77 3.40
N ILE A 181 21.96 -4.26 3.49
CA ILE A 181 22.36 -5.21 4.53
C ILE A 181 22.91 -4.46 5.74
N GLU A 182 22.28 -4.68 6.90
CA GLU A 182 22.69 -4.08 8.16
C GLU A 182 23.80 -4.89 8.83
N LYS A 183 24.80 -4.19 9.37
CA LYS A 183 25.92 -4.80 10.08
C LYS A 183 25.60 -4.89 11.57
N PRO A 184 26.05 -5.95 12.28
CA PRO A 184 25.89 -6.02 13.71
C PRO A 184 26.70 -4.91 14.40
N VAL A 185 26.08 -4.29 15.40
CA VAL A 185 26.71 -3.39 16.36
C VAL A 185 26.95 -4.19 17.64
N GLN A 186 28.09 -3.94 18.29
CA GLN A 186 28.43 -4.55 19.56
C GLN A 186 27.86 -3.71 20.70
N GLY A 187 26.96 -4.29 21.47
CA GLY A 187 26.40 -3.72 22.68
C GLY A 187 27.31 -3.83 23.89
N GLU A 188 26.79 -3.33 25.01
CA GLU A 188 27.33 -3.64 26.33
C GLU A 188 27.35 -5.18 26.53
N GLU A 189 28.35 -5.68 27.25
CA GLU A 189 28.56 -7.12 27.49
C GLU A 189 28.89 -7.95 26.24
N GLY A 190 29.14 -7.32 25.09
CA GLY A 190 29.56 -8.00 23.87
C GLY A 190 28.42 -8.68 23.10
N ILE A 191 27.16 -8.42 23.47
CA ILE A 191 25.99 -8.89 22.72
C ILE A 191 25.93 -8.17 21.38
N LEU A 192 25.76 -8.92 20.30
CA LEU A 192 25.58 -8.36 18.95
C LEU A 192 24.09 -8.12 18.67
N PHE A 193 23.75 -6.94 18.14
CA PHE A 193 22.41 -6.63 17.68
C PHE A 193 22.43 -5.80 16.38
N ILE A 194 21.27 -5.71 15.73
CA ILE A 194 21.07 -4.96 14.49
C ILE A 194 20.19 -3.77 14.81
N ASP A 195 20.69 -2.55 14.59
CA ASP A 195 20.01 -1.28 14.90
C ASP A 195 19.97 -0.32 13.71
N GLY A 196 20.38 -0.77 12.52
CA GLY A 196 20.47 0.03 11.30
C GLY A 196 21.54 1.12 11.27
N SER A 197 22.32 1.31 12.33
CA SER A 197 23.32 2.38 12.43
C SER A 197 24.61 2.04 11.69
N ASN A 198 25.36 3.07 11.29
CA ASN A 198 26.64 2.95 10.59
C ASN A 198 26.54 2.24 9.22
N VAL A 199 25.35 2.25 8.62
CA VAL A 199 25.09 1.74 7.26
C VAL A 199 24.77 2.93 6.36
N VAL A 200 25.39 2.98 5.19
CA VAL A 200 25.11 3.99 4.18
C VAL A 200 23.90 3.54 3.35
N ARG A 201 22.90 4.41 3.27
CA ARG A 201 21.70 4.26 2.44
C ARG A 201 21.75 5.22 1.26
N GLN A 202 20.99 4.92 0.21
CA GLN A 202 20.76 5.83 -0.90
C GLN A 202 19.38 6.47 -0.74
N CYS A 203 19.34 7.71 -0.25
CA CYS A 203 18.10 8.38 0.13
C CYS A 203 17.70 9.44 -0.89
N ARG A 204 16.41 9.63 -1.14
CA ARG A 204 15.92 10.77 -1.93
C ARG A 204 16.09 12.07 -1.11
N PRO A 205 16.45 13.21 -1.73
CA PRO A 205 16.54 14.48 -1.02
C PRO A 205 15.17 14.89 -0.51
N VAL A 206 15.08 15.19 0.78
CA VAL A 206 13.82 15.60 1.43
C VAL A 206 13.47 17.06 1.13
N GLN A 207 14.48 17.91 0.91
CA GLN A 207 14.31 19.36 0.80
C GLN A 207 13.28 19.79 -0.27
N PRO A 208 13.27 19.23 -1.50
CA PRO A 208 12.27 19.60 -2.50
C PRO A 208 10.82 19.35 -2.06
N LEU A 209 10.57 18.34 -1.21
CA LEU A 209 9.23 18.06 -0.69
C LEU A 209 8.82 19.07 0.38
N TYR A 210 9.75 19.51 1.21
CA TYR A 210 9.53 20.61 2.15
C TYR A 210 9.28 21.95 1.43
N ASP A 211 10.02 22.22 0.35
CA ASP A 211 9.81 23.41 -0.48
C ASP A 211 8.41 23.39 -1.12
N LEU A 212 8.03 22.26 -1.74
CA LEU A 212 6.71 22.06 -2.33
C LEU A 212 5.60 22.25 -1.30
N TYR A 213 5.76 21.71 -0.10
CA TYR A 213 4.76 21.87 0.96
C TYR A 213 4.62 23.34 1.36
N ARG A 214 5.72 24.07 1.60
CA ARG A 214 5.66 25.49 1.94
C ARG A 214 4.99 26.34 0.86
N GLU A 215 5.15 25.97 -0.40
CA GLU A 215 4.52 26.68 -1.52
C GLU A 215 3.01 26.40 -1.62
N LYS A 216 2.59 25.16 -1.35
CA LYS A 216 1.24 24.68 -1.69
C LYS A 216 0.38 24.22 -0.53
N ALA A 217 0.84 24.39 0.72
CA ALA A 217 0.10 23.98 1.92
C ALA A 217 -1.34 24.52 1.93
N VAL A 218 -2.24 23.69 2.45
CA VAL A 218 -3.68 23.97 2.55
C VAL A 218 -3.98 25.03 3.61
#